data_AF-A0A960RIE5-F1
#
_entry.id   AF-A0A960RIE5-F1
#
_cell.length_a   1.000
_cell.length_b   1.000
_cell.length_c   1.000
_cell.angle_alpha   90.00
_cell.angle_beta   90.00
_cell.angle_gamma   90.00
#
_symmetry.space_group_name_H-M   'P 1'
#
loop_
_entity.id
_entity.type
_entity.pdbx_description
1 polymer ?
#
loop_
_entity_poly.entity_id
_entity_poly.type
_entity_poly.pdbx_seq_one_letter_code
_entity_poly.pdbx_strand_id
1 'polypeptide(L)' 'MKLPALAVIALGVLLVIIGARREDSVEGVADSVGTSVANVWDGKARQPGYVWYYIGGGMLVAAGLYGLIRKSGS' A
#
# COMPACT_ATOMS: atom_id res chain seq x y z
N MET A 1 6.69 23.38 12.24
CA MET A 1 5.74 22.67 11.35
C MET A 1 6.08 21.17 11.31
N LYS A 2 5.59 20.39 12.29
CA LYS A 2 5.73 18.91 12.38
C LYS A 2 4.44 18.16 11.95
N LEU A 3 3.31 18.89 11.95
CA LEU A 3 1.98 18.42 11.56
C LEU A 3 1.88 17.78 10.16
N PRO A 4 2.48 18.34 9.08
CA PRO A 4 2.26 17.77 7.75
C PRO A 4 2.94 16.41 7.55
N ALA A 5 4.12 16.19 8.14
CA ALA A 5 4.83 14.92 8.00
C ALA A 5 4.14 13.78 8.77
N LEU A 6 3.62 14.07 9.97
CA LEU A 6 2.81 13.10 10.71
C LEU A 6 1.50 12.78 9.98
N ALA A 7 0.85 13.78 9.38
CA ALA A 7 -0.37 13.56 8.59
C ALA A 7 -0.11 12.65 7.38
N VAL A 8 1.01 12.84 6.68
CA VAL A 8 1.41 11.98 5.55
C VAL A 8 1.68 10.54 5.99
N ILE A 9 2.36 10.34 7.13
CA ILE A 9 2.59 9.00 7.70
C ILE A 9 1.26 8.36 8.09
N ALA A 10 0.38 9.11 8.76
CA ALA A 10 -0.94 8.61 9.18
C ALA A 10 -1.81 8.19 7.98
N LEU A 11 -1.80 8.98 6.90
CA LEU A 11 -2.48 8.63 5.64
C LEU A 11 -1.88 7.38 4.98
N GLY A 12 -0.55 7.23 5.03
CA GLY A 12 0.13 6.03 4.54
C GLY A 12 -0.27 4.76 5.31
N VAL A 13 -0.30 4.84 6.64
CA VAL A 13 -0.76 3.73 7.51
C VAL A 13 -2.23 3.40 7.26
N LEU A 14 -3.08 4.42 7.09
CA LEU A 14 -4.50 4.22 6.80
C LEU A 14 -4.72 3.49 5.47
N LEU A 15 -3.95 3.83 4.43
CA LEU A 15 -3.98 3.12 3.16
C LEU A 15 -3.57 1.65 3.29
N VAL A 16 -2.55 1.34 4.10
CA VAL A 16 -2.15 -0.05 4.37
C VAL A 16 -3.27 -0.82 5.07
N ILE A 17 -3.94 -0.21 6.04
CA ILE A 17 -5.08 -0.84 6.75
C ILE A 17 -6.24 -1.11 5.79
N ILE A 18 -6.53 -0.17 4.88
CA ILE A 18 -7.55 -0.36 3.83
C ILE A 18 -7.16 -1.51 2.91
N GLY A 19 -5.88 -1.59 2.51
CA GLY A 19 -5.34 -2.71 1.73
C GLY A 19 -5.56 -4.06 2.41
N ALA A 20 -5.21 -4.16 3.69
CA ALA A 20 -5.39 -5.39 4.50
C ALA A 20 -6.85 -5.81 4.61
N ARG A 21 -7.75 -4.86 4.87
CA ARG A 21 -9.19 -5.17 4.90
C ARG A 21 -9.72 -5.61 3.53
N ARG A 22 -9.17 -5.06 2.43
CA ARG A 22 -9.57 -5.44 1.08
C ARG A 22 -9.06 -6.82 0.71
N GLU A 23 -7.86 -7.19 1.16
CA GLU A 23 -7.30 -8.53 1.02
C GLU A 23 -8.17 -9.59 1.72
N ASP A 24 -8.60 -9.32 2.95
CA ASP A 24 -9.47 -10.24 3.73
C ASP A 24 -10.93 -10.29 3.26
N SER A 25 -11.33 -9.39 2.34
CA SER A 25 -12.70 -9.33 1.84
C SER A 25 -12.94 -10.36 0.73
N VAL A 26 -14.20 -10.78 0.56
CA VAL A 26 -14.62 -11.70 -0.52
C VAL A 26 -14.18 -11.21 -1.90
N GLU A 27 -14.20 -9.89 -2.12
CA GLU A 27 -13.70 -9.25 -3.34
C GLU A 27 -12.18 -9.45 -3.52
N GLY A 28 -11.38 -9.28 -2.46
CA GLY A 28 -9.92 -9.51 -2.51
C GLY A 28 -9.55 -10.97 -2.72
N VAL A 29 -10.28 -11.89 -2.10
CA VAL A 29 -10.12 -13.33 -2.32
C VAL A 29 -10.46 -13.68 -3.78
N ALA A 30 -11.59 -13.22 -4.30
CA ALA A 30 -11.97 -13.45 -5.70
C ALA A 30 -10.94 -12.88 -6.68
N ASP A 31 -10.43 -11.68 -6.41
CA ASP A 31 -9.42 -11.01 -7.25
C ASP A 31 -8.08 -11.76 -7.18
N SER A 32 -7.68 -12.28 -6.01
CA SER A 32 -6.46 -13.09 -5.85
C SER A 32 -6.52 -14.42 -6.60
N VAL A 33 -7.67 -15.10 -6.57
CA VAL A 33 -7.91 -16.35 -7.29
C VAL A 33 -7.94 -16.08 -8.80
N GLY A 34 -8.67 -15.06 -9.24
CA GLY A 34 -8.73 -14.65 -10.65
C GLY A 34 -7.35 -14.28 -11.20
N THR A 35 -6.58 -13.53 -10.43
CA THR A 35 -5.19 -13.17 -10.76
C THR A 35 -4.31 -14.42 -10.86
N SER A 36 -4.41 -15.37 -9.93
CA SER A 36 -3.64 -16.61 -9.94
C SER A 36 -3.97 -17.48 -11.14
N VAL A 37 -5.26 -17.66 -11.45
CA VAL A 37 -5.71 -18.42 -12.62
C VAL A 37 -5.23 -17.75 -13.90
N ALA A 38 -5.37 -16.43 -14.00
CA ALA A 38 -4.91 -15.69 -15.17
C ALA A 38 -3.38 -15.81 -15.36
N ASN A 39 -2.60 -15.72 -14.27
CA ASN A 39 -1.15 -15.87 -14.29
C ASN A 39 -0.70 -17.26 -14.76
N VAL A 40 -1.42 -18.32 -14.35
CA VAL A 40 -1.15 -19.68 -14.82
C VAL A 40 -1.54 -19.84 -16.30
N TRP A 41 -2.62 -19.20 -16.72
CA TRP A 41 -3.13 -19.29 -18.08
C TRP A 41 -2.28 -18.54 -19.11
N ASP A 42 -1.84 -17.32 -18.78
CA ASP A 42 -1.12 -16.45 -19.73
C ASP A 42 0.35 -16.23 -19.40
N GLY A 43 0.84 -16.81 -18.30
CA GLY A 43 2.24 -16.72 -17.86
C GLY A 43 2.67 -15.34 -17.38
N LYS A 44 1.75 -14.38 -17.24
CA LYS A 44 2.08 -13.02 -16.79
C LYS A 44 2.09 -12.94 -15.27
N ALA A 45 2.93 -12.06 -14.73
CA ALA A 45 2.92 -11.74 -13.31
C ALA A 45 1.91 -10.61 -13.04
N ARG A 46 0.63 -10.94 -12.87
CA ARG A 46 -0.35 -9.99 -12.34
C ARG A 46 -0.35 -10.05 -10.81
N GLN A 47 -0.61 -8.89 -10.21
CA GLN A 47 -0.78 -8.73 -8.77
C GLN A 47 -2.23 -8.33 -8.48
N PRO A 48 -2.84 -8.85 -7.40
CA PRO A 48 -4.18 -8.45 -7.00
C PRO A 48 -4.28 -6.95 -6.72
N GLY A 49 -5.46 -6.35 -6.91
CA GLY A 49 -5.62 -4.91 -6.80
C GLY A 49 -5.25 -4.32 -5.42
N TYR A 50 -5.38 -5.11 -4.35
CA TYR A 50 -5.06 -4.67 -2.99
C TYR A 50 -3.55 -4.37 -2.79
N VAL A 51 -2.66 -4.95 -3.60
CA VAL A 51 -1.21 -4.72 -3.53
C VAL A 51 -0.85 -3.25 -3.77
N TRP A 52 -1.63 -2.54 -4.58
CA TRP A 52 -1.41 -1.11 -4.83
C TRP A 52 -1.60 -0.24 -3.59
N TYR A 53 -2.46 -0.65 -2.65
CA TYR A 53 -2.64 0.06 -1.38
C TYR A 53 -1.42 -0.09 -0.47
N TYR A 54 -0.77 -1.25 -0.50
CA TYR A 54 0.48 -1.47 0.23
C TYR A 54 1.64 -0.67 -0.36
N ILE A 55 1.78 -0.64 -1.68
CA ILE A 55 2.81 0.15 -2.36
C ILE A 55 2.60 1.65 -2.09
N GLY A 56 1.38 2.14 -2.30
CA GLY A 56 1.05 3.56 -2.07
C GLY A 56 1.19 3.97 -0.60
N GLY A 57 0.66 3.16 0.32
CA GLY A 57 0.77 3.40 1.75
C GLY A 57 2.21 3.37 2.24
N GLY A 58 3.00 2.37 1.81
CA GLY A 58 4.42 2.25 2.13
C GLY A 58 5.24 3.44 1.61
N MET A 59 4.99 3.90 0.38
CA MET A 59 5.66 5.09 -0.17
C MET A 59 5.35 6.36 0.63
N LEU A 60 4.09 6.55 1.06
CA LEU A 60 3.70 7.71 1.87
C LEU A 60 4.38 7.69 3.24
N VAL A 61 4.43 6.52 3.90
CA VAL A 61 5.15 6.37 5.17
C VAL A 61 6.63 6.67 4.98
N ALA A 62 7.27 6.10 3.97
CA ALA A 62 8.69 6.32 3.68
C ALA A 62 9.00 7.80 3.38
N ALA A 63 8.16 8.47 2.58
CA ALA A 63 8.31 9.88 2.25
C ALA A 63 8.14 10.78 3.49
N GLY A 64 7.16 10.48 4.34
CA GLY A 64 6.94 11.19 5.60
C GLY A 64 8.10 11.01 6.59
N LEU A 65 8.63 9.79 6.72
CA LEU A 65 9.82 9.49 7.53
C LEU A 65 11.06 10.22 6.99
N TYR A 66 11.29 10.16 5.68
CA TYR A 66 12.40 10.87 5.04
C TYR A 66 12.33 12.39 5.29
N GLY A 67 11.12 12.97 5.18
CA GLY A 67 10.88 14.38 5.48
C GLY A 67 11.17 14.75 6.95
N LEU A 68 10.86 13.86 7.90
CA LEU A 68 11.20 14.05 9.31
C LEU A 68 12.71 13.98 9.56
N ILE A 69 13.38 12.97 8.99
CA ILE A 69 14.82 12.77 9.14
C ILE A 69 15.60 13.96 8.57
N ARG A 70 15.28 14.38 7.33
CA ARG A 70 15.98 15.50 6.67
C ARG A 70 15.80 16.83 7.40
N LYS A 71 14.64 17.04 8.04
CA LYS A 71 14.38 18.24 8.83
C LYS A 71 15.03 18.23 10.21
N SER A 72 15.31 17.06 10.77
CA SER A 72 16.00 16.93 12.06
C SER A 72 17.51 17.13 11.97
N GLY A 73 18.09 17.03 10.77
CA GLY A 73 19.52 17.23 10.52
C GLY A 73 19.90 18.63 10.01
N SER A 74 18.96 19.57 9.94
CA SER A 74 19.16 20.99 9.60
C SER A 74 18.85 21.87 10.79
#